data_AF-A0A1Z5L4F4-F1
#
_entry.id   AF-A0A1Z5L4F4-F1
#
_cell.length_a   1.000
_cell.length_b   1.000
_cell.length_c   1.000
_cell.angle_alpha   90.00
_cell.angle_beta   90.00
_cell.angle_gamma   90.00
#
_symmetry.space_group_name_H-M   'P 1'
#
loop_
_entity.id
_entity.type
_entity.pdbx_description
1 polymer ?
#
loop_
_entity_poly.entity_id
_entity_poly.type
_entity_poly.pdbx_seq_one_letter_code
_entity_poly.pdbx_strand_id
1 'polypeptide(L)'
;MQHLYMMPQARASILSAKMISEGKHGQTLRELQRMFAYLLESERKAYNPRSFCKAYTMDHQPLNTGEQKDMAEFFTDLISKLEEMTPQLKELVKTLFCGVLSNNVVSLDCAHISRTVEEFYTLRCQVADMRNLYESMDELTVKDTLEGDNMYTCSQCGKKVRAEKRA
;
A
#
# COMPACT_ATOMS: atom_id res chain seq x y z
N MET A 1 8.11 -10.93 1.33
CA MET A 1 7.95 -11.96 2.38
C MET A 1 8.92 -11.78 3.54
N GLN A 2 10.24 -11.89 3.35
CA GLN A 2 11.20 -11.80 4.45
C GLN A 2 11.13 -10.48 5.23
N HIS A 3 11.04 -9.33 4.55
CA HIS A 3 10.87 -8.03 5.22
C HIS A 3 9.67 -8.02 6.18
N LEU A 4 8.51 -8.53 5.73
CA LEU A 4 7.30 -8.63 6.55
C LEU A 4 7.49 -9.57 7.75
N TYR A 5 8.18 -10.71 7.57
CA TYR A 5 8.50 -11.64 8.65
C TYR A 5 9.42 -11.02 9.71
N MET A 6 10.37 -10.16 9.29
CA MET A 6 11.31 -9.52 10.20
C MET A 6 10.67 -8.43 11.05
N MET A 7 9.48 -7.92 10.68
CA MET A 7 8.68 -7.01 11.51
C MET A 7 7.98 -7.80 12.64
N PRO A 8 8.36 -7.63 13.92
CA PRO A 8 7.84 -8.48 15.00
C PRO A 8 6.32 -8.39 15.17
N GLN A 9 5.77 -7.19 15.02
CA GLN A 9 4.33 -6.94 15.11
C GLN A 9 3.56 -7.64 13.99
N ALA A 10 4.07 -7.58 12.75
CA ALA A 10 3.47 -8.28 11.62
C ALA A 10 3.57 -9.80 11.78
N ARG A 11 4.74 -10.30 12.15
CA ARG A 11 4.98 -11.72 12.39
C ARG A 11 4.04 -12.28 13.45
N ALA A 12 3.95 -11.65 14.61
CA ALA A 12 3.10 -12.09 15.72
C ALA A 12 1.62 -12.09 15.31
N SER A 13 1.14 -11.00 14.70
CA SER A 13 -0.26 -10.88 14.29
C SER A 13 -0.65 -11.86 13.19
N ILE A 14 0.23 -12.12 12.21
CA ILE A 14 -0.02 -13.12 11.17
C ILE A 14 -0.09 -14.51 11.78
N LEU A 15 0.85 -14.87 12.67
CA LEU A 15 0.86 -16.19 13.32
C LEU A 15 -0.35 -16.40 14.25
N SER A 16 -0.84 -15.35 14.91
CA SER A 16 -1.98 -15.44 15.83
C SER A 16 -3.35 -15.27 15.16
N ALA A 17 -3.40 -14.83 13.90
CA ALA A 17 -4.64 -14.56 13.19
C ALA A 17 -5.52 -15.82 13.11
N LYS A 18 -6.76 -15.71 13.60
CA LYS A 18 -7.71 -16.82 13.56
C LYS A 18 -8.30 -16.96 12.17
N MET A 19 -8.29 -18.17 11.64
CA MET A 19 -8.97 -18.52 10.40
C MET A 19 -10.49 -18.42 10.60
N ILE A 20 -11.14 -17.47 9.93
CA ILE A 20 -12.60 -17.32 9.96
C ILE A 20 -13.19 -18.13 8.80
N SER A 21 -14.28 -18.87 9.03
CA SER A 21 -14.93 -19.71 8.01
C SER A 21 -15.42 -18.94 6.79
N GLU A 22 -15.75 -17.65 6.96
CA GLU A 22 -16.18 -16.73 5.89
C GLU A 22 -15.05 -15.76 5.44
N GLY A 23 -13.83 -15.95 5.93
CA GLY A 23 -12.70 -15.06 5.61
C GLY A 23 -12.24 -15.22 4.16
N LYS A 24 -12.06 -14.10 3.45
CA LYS A 24 -11.45 -14.09 2.10
C LYS A 24 -9.99 -14.54 2.19
N HIS A 25 -9.48 -15.15 1.12
CA HIS A 25 -8.07 -15.56 0.98
C HIS A 25 -7.54 -16.51 2.07
N GLY A 26 -8.42 -17.31 2.69
CA GLY A 26 -8.03 -18.13 3.84
C GLY A 26 -6.93 -19.16 3.56
N GLN A 27 -6.88 -19.72 2.36
CA GLN A 27 -5.80 -20.62 1.97
C GLN A 27 -4.44 -19.91 1.93
N THR A 28 -4.40 -18.67 1.42
CA THR A 28 -3.21 -17.82 1.41
C THR A 28 -2.74 -17.52 2.83
N LEU A 29 -3.65 -17.17 3.75
CA LEU A 29 -3.31 -16.93 5.16
C LEU A 29 -2.68 -18.18 5.80
N ARG A 30 -3.26 -19.36 5.57
CA ARG A 30 -2.74 -20.63 6.10
C ARG A 30 -1.33 -20.92 5.60
N GLU A 31 -1.06 -20.74 4.31
CA GLU A 31 0.28 -20.99 3.76
C GLU A 31 1.28 -19.92 4.20
N LEU A 32 0.83 -18.69 4.44
CA LEU A 32 1.63 -17.62 5.03
C LEU A 32 2.01 -17.93 6.49
N GLN A 33 1.04 -18.36 7.31
CA GLN A 33 1.28 -18.81 8.68
C GLN A 33 2.24 -19.99 8.72
N ARG A 34 2.05 -20.99 7.85
CA ARG A 34 2.99 -22.12 7.71
C ARG A 34 4.39 -21.61 7.40
N MET A 35 4.54 -20.74 6.40
CA MET A 35 5.84 -20.15 6.05
C MET A 35 6.49 -19.47 7.24
N PHE A 36 5.75 -18.63 7.97
CA PHE A 36 6.29 -17.88 9.13
C PHE A 36 6.63 -18.81 10.30
N ALA A 37 5.86 -19.86 10.54
CA ALA A 37 6.16 -20.85 11.57
C ALA A 37 7.45 -21.63 11.25
N TYR A 38 7.65 -22.01 9.98
CA TYR A 38 8.91 -22.63 9.55
C TYR A 38 10.10 -21.68 9.69
N LEU A 39 9.95 -20.40 9.34
CA LEU A 39 11.02 -19.42 9.52
C LEU A 39 11.36 -19.17 10.99
N LEU A 40 10.38 -19.33 11.90
CA LEU A 40 10.58 -19.13 13.33
C LEU A 40 11.22 -20.32 14.05
N GLU A 41 10.75 -21.54 13.76
CA GLU A 41 11.07 -22.73 14.56
C GLU A 41 11.97 -23.73 13.84
N SER A 42 12.12 -23.65 12.51
CA SER A 42 12.88 -24.66 11.78
C SER A 42 14.38 -24.39 11.85
N GLU A 43 15.16 -25.43 12.14
CA GLU A 43 16.63 -25.42 12.02
C GLU A 43 17.14 -25.53 10.57
N ARG A 44 16.23 -25.65 9.59
CA ARG A 44 16.60 -25.75 8.18
C ARG A 44 17.13 -24.42 7.68
N LYS A 45 18.12 -24.49 6.79
CA LYS A 45 18.71 -23.31 6.14
C LYS A 45 17.71 -22.48 5.31
N ALA A 46 16.64 -23.11 4.81
CA ALA A 46 15.64 -22.45 3.97
C ALA A 46 14.29 -23.16 4.00
N TYR A 47 13.24 -22.39 3.70
CA TYR A 47 11.88 -22.87 3.46
C TYR A 47 11.51 -22.75 1.97
N ASN A 48 10.84 -23.76 1.41
CA ASN A 48 10.37 -23.73 0.03
C ASN A 48 8.91 -23.21 -0.02
N PRO A 49 8.64 -22.03 -0.60
CA PRO A 49 7.32 -21.41 -0.60
C PRO A 49 6.35 -21.96 -1.66
N ARG A 50 6.64 -23.09 -2.31
CA ARG A 50 5.82 -23.63 -3.41
C ARG A 50 4.33 -23.77 -3.07
N SER A 51 3.99 -24.12 -1.83
CA SER A 51 2.59 -24.23 -1.40
C SER A 51 1.91 -22.86 -1.32
N PHE A 52 2.60 -21.84 -0.82
CA PHE A 52 2.14 -20.46 -0.84
C PHE A 52 1.93 -19.97 -2.27
N CYS A 53 2.90 -20.17 -3.16
CA CYS A 53 2.76 -19.76 -4.56
C CYS A 53 1.56 -20.40 -5.28
N LYS A 54 1.20 -21.65 -4.93
CA LYS A 54 0.01 -22.31 -5.48
C LYS A 54 -1.31 -21.76 -4.94
N ALA A 55 -1.32 -21.32 -3.67
CA ALA A 55 -2.50 -20.76 -3.02
C ALA A 55 -2.70 -19.28 -3.39
N TYR A 56 -1.61 -18.58 -3.68
CA TYR A 56 -1.63 -17.16 -3.99
C TYR A 56 -2.17 -16.91 -5.40
N THR A 57 -3.13 -15.99 -5.50
CA THR A 57 -3.62 -15.46 -6.76
C THR A 57 -3.19 -14.01 -6.91
N MET A 58 -3.07 -13.48 -8.13
CA MET A 58 -2.93 -12.06 -8.45
C MET A 58 -3.81 -11.78 -9.67
N ASP A 59 -4.51 -10.66 -9.70
CA ASP A 59 -5.45 -10.33 -10.79
C ASP A 59 -6.46 -11.46 -11.09
N HIS A 60 -6.92 -12.11 -10.02
CA HIS A 60 -7.82 -13.28 -10.07
C HIS A 60 -7.26 -14.51 -10.80
N GLN A 61 -5.97 -14.53 -11.13
CA GLN A 61 -5.26 -15.66 -11.73
C GLN A 61 -4.30 -16.31 -10.73
N PRO A 62 -4.05 -17.63 -10.81
CA PRO A 62 -2.98 -18.26 -10.05
C PRO A 62 -1.62 -17.64 -10.35
N LEU A 63 -0.77 -17.51 -9.33
CA LEU A 63 0.58 -16.96 -9.52
C LEU A 63 1.43 -17.86 -10.44
N ASN A 64 1.83 -17.34 -11.60
CA ASN A 64 2.79 -18.02 -12.47
C ASN A 64 4.23 -17.81 -11.96
N THR A 65 4.82 -18.85 -11.37
CA THR A 65 6.20 -18.78 -10.83
C THR A 65 7.30 -18.74 -11.90
N GLY A 66 6.94 -18.90 -13.19
CA GLY A 66 7.85 -18.70 -14.31
C GLY A 66 7.97 -17.24 -14.77
N GLU A 67 7.11 -16.36 -14.28
CA GLU A 67 7.10 -14.93 -14.62
C GLU A 67 7.74 -14.09 -13.52
N GLN A 68 8.51 -13.08 -13.92
CA GLN A 68 8.97 -12.04 -13.00
C GLN A 68 7.82 -11.07 -12.73
N LYS A 69 7.70 -10.62 -11.48
CA LYS A 69 6.70 -9.66 -11.04
C LYS A 69 7.37 -8.49 -10.33
N ASP A 70 6.74 -7.32 -10.42
CA ASP A 70 7.18 -6.14 -9.68
C ASP A 70 6.96 -6.34 -8.17
N MET A 71 7.96 -5.97 -7.37
CA MET A 71 7.91 -6.18 -5.92
C MET A 71 6.88 -5.29 -5.24
N ALA A 72 6.74 -4.04 -5.69
CA ALA A 72 5.79 -3.07 -5.14
C ALA A 72 4.35 -3.44 -5.50
N GLU A 73 4.13 -3.95 -6.71
CA GLU A 73 2.84 -4.51 -7.13
C GLU A 73 2.44 -5.71 -6.26
N PHE A 74 3.33 -6.70 -6.13
CA PHE A 74 3.11 -7.86 -5.26
C PHE A 74 2.86 -7.45 -3.80
N PHE A 75 3.62 -6.49 -3.28
CA PHE A 75 3.46 -6.00 -1.91
C PHE A 75 2.10 -5.32 -1.70
N THR A 76 1.69 -4.45 -2.62
CA THR A 76 0.41 -3.74 -2.54
C THR A 76 -0.75 -4.73 -2.51
N ASP A 77 -0.74 -5.69 -3.44
CA ASP A 77 -1.76 -6.75 -3.51
C ASP A 77 -1.76 -7.64 -2.25
N LEU A 78 -0.58 -8.00 -1.72
CA LEU A 78 -0.48 -8.78 -0.49
C LEU A 78 -1.09 -8.07 0.71
N ILE A 79 -0.81 -6.78 0.86
CA ILE A 79 -1.29 -5.96 1.98
C ILE A 79 -2.81 -5.77 1.88
N SER A 80 -3.35 -5.48 0.70
CA SER A 80 -4.80 -5.44 0.48
C SER A 80 -5.48 -6.77 0.81
N LYS A 81 -4.88 -7.91 0.45
CA LYS A 81 -5.40 -9.23 0.82
C LYS A 81 -5.37 -9.46 2.33
N LEU A 82 -4.31 -9.03 3.02
CA LEU A 82 -4.23 -9.13 4.48
C LEU A 82 -5.36 -8.34 5.16
N GLU A 83 -5.72 -7.16 4.65
CA GLU A 83 -6.86 -6.38 5.16
C GLU A 83 -8.20 -7.10 5.00
N GLU A 84 -8.34 -7.90 3.96
CA GLU A 84 -9.56 -8.66 3.67
C GLU A 84 -9.65 -10.00 4.41
N MET A 85 -8.55 -10.52 4.95
CA MET A 85 -8.50 -11.84 5.58
C MET A 85 -9.19 -11.87 6.95
N THR A 86 -8.85 -10.92 7.82
CA THR A 86 -9.43 -10.82 9.17
C THR A 86 -9.45 -9.37 9.67
N PRO A 87 -10.36 -8.99 10.58
CA PRO A 87 -10.36 -7.66 11.21
C PRO A 87 -9.03 -7.32 11.91
N GLN A 88 -8.40 -8.31 12.54
CA GLN A 88 -7.10 -8.15 13.20
C GLN A 88 -6.00 -7.76 12.20
N LEU A 89 -5.96 -8.42 11.03
CA LEU A 89 -4.97 -8.14 10.00
C LEU A 89 -5.24 -6.81 9.29
N LYS A 90 -6.51 -6.41 9.17
CA LYS A 90 -6.87 -5.06 8.72
C LYS A 90 -6.32 -3.98 9.63
N GLU A 91 -6.53 -4.11 10.93
CA GLU A 91 -5.98 -3.17 11.92
C GLU A 91 -4.46 -3.15 11.86
N LEU A 92 -3.82 -4.32 11.82
CA LEU A 92 -2.36 -4.44 11.67
C LEU A 92 -1.85 -3.68 10.45
N VAL A 93 -2.47 -3.86 9.28
CA VAL A 93 -2.05 -3.19 8.05
C VAL A 93 -2.16 -1.68 8.20
N LYS A 94 -3.29 -1.20 8.73
CA LYS A 94 -3.48 0.24 8.98
C LYS A 94 -2.47 0.79 9.96
N THR A 95 -2.15 0.07 11.03
CA THR A 95 -1.17 0.53 12.03
C THR A 95 0.25 0.56 11.49
N LEU A 96 0.65 -0.44 10.69
CA LEU A 96 2.05 -0.58 10.27
C LEU A 96 2.39 0.18 8.99
N PHE A 97 1.45 0.30 8.06
CA PHE A 97 1.73 0.72 6.70
C PHE A 97 0.91 1.93 6.25
N CYS A 98 -0.22 2.23 6.88
CA CYS A 98 -1.08 3.33 6.44
C CYS A 98 -0.56 4.67 6.95
N GLY A 99 -0.25 5.57 6.01
CA GLY A 99 -0.12 6.99 6.23
C GLY A 99 -1.31 7.75 5.62
N VAL A 100 -1.40 9.04 5.95
CA VAL A 100 -2.49 9.90 5.47
C VAL A 100 -1.89 11.16 4.84
N LEU A 101 -2.31 11.47 3.62
CA LEU A 101 -1.96 12.67 2.87
C LEU A 101 -3.16 13.62 2.81
N SER A 102 -2.91 14.92 2.83
CA SER A 102 -3.95 15.94 2.79
C SER A 102 -3.81 16.79 1.53
N ASN A 103 -4.49 16.39 0.46
CA ASN A 103 -4.56 17.15 -0.77
C ASN A 103 -5.41 18.42 -0.59
N ASN A 104 -4.77 19.58 -0.61
CA ASN A 104 -5.39 20.88 -0.53
C ASN A 104 -5.35 21.56 -1.90
N VAL A 105 -6.50 21.98 -2.41
CA VAL A 105 -6.62 22.78 -3.64
C VAL A 105 -7.16 24.15 -3.25
N VAL A 106 -6.31 25.17 -3.38
CA VAL A 106 -6.64 26.56 -3.06
C VAL A 106 -6.93 27.28 -4.37
N SER A 107 -8.16 27.75 -4.55
CA SER A 107 -8.51 28.58 -5.70
C SER A 107 -7.78 29.92 -5.64
N LEU A 108 -7.30 30.40 -6.79
CA LEU A 108 -6.71 31.73 -6.95
C LEU A 108 -7.73 32.77 -7.44
N ASP A 109 -8.89 32.32 -7.94
CA ASP A 109 -9.92 33.19 -8.51
C ASP A 109 -11.20 33.27 -7.62
N CYS A 110 -11.24 32.55 -6.49
CA CYS A 110 -12.29 32.66 -5.48
C CYS A 110 -11.80 32.19 -4.10
N ALA A 111 -12.62 32.37 -3.04
CA ALA A 111 -12.25 32.00 -1.66
C ALA A 111 -12.38 30.50 -1.32
N HIS A 112 -12.72 29.65 -2.30
CA HIS A 112 -12.93 28.22 -2.05
C HIS A 112 -11.60 27.47 -1.86
N ILE A 113 -11.53 26.67 -0.79
CA ILE A 113 -10.45 25.73 -0.51
C ILE A 113 -11.06 24.34 -0.42
N SER A 114 -10.64 23.44 -1.31
CA SER A 114 -11.01 22.03 -1.27
C SER A 114 -9.94 21.25 -0.54
N ARG A 115 -10.33 20.44 0.44
CA ARG A 115 -9.43 19.54 1.17
C ARG A 115 -9.91 18.11 1.05
N THR A 116 -9.06 17.24 0.53
CA THR A 116 -9.30 15.81 0.41
C THR A 116 -8.22 15.08 1.20
N VAL A 117 -8.64 14.06 1.94
CA VAL A 117 -7.72 13.21 2.71
C VAL A 117 -7.64 11.85 2.04
N GLU A 118 -6.42 11.38 1.79
CA GLU A 118 -6.16 10.11 1.09
C GLU A 118 -5.22 9.24 1.91
N GLU A 119 -5.58 7.96 2.07
CA GLU A 119 -4.70 6.96 2.69
C GLU A 119 -3.64 6.51 1.68
N PHE A 120 -2.41 6.32 2.14
CA PHE A 120 -1.33 5.76 1.33
C PHE A 120 -0.60 4.65 2.10
N TYR A 121 -0.08 3.67 1.37
CA TYR A 121 0.68 2.55 1.93
C TYR A 121 2.16 2.54 1.48
N THR A 122 2.48 3.32 0.46
CA THR A 122 3.84 3.51 -0.06
C THR A 122 4.00 4.96 -0.51
N LEU A 123 5.20 5.51 -0.34
CA LEU A 123 5.57 6.83 -0.86
C LEU A 123 6.41 6.64 -2.12
N ARG A 124 5.97 7.23 -3.22
CA ARG A 124 6.66 7.16 -4.51
C ARG A 124 7.60 8.34 -4.64
N CYS A 125 8.85 8.13 -4.28
CA CYS A 125 9.88 9.17 -4.34
C CYS A 125 10.47 9.26 -5.75
N GLN A 126 10.57 10.48 -6.30
CA GLN A 126 11.29 10.70 -7.55
C GLN A 126 12.78 10.42 -7.36
N VAL A 127 13.39 9.66 -8.28
CA VAL A 127 14.82 9.32 -8.23
C VAL A 127 15.63 10.15 -9.23
N ALA A 128 15.06 10.41 -10.41
CA ALA A 128 15.72 11.22 -11.43
C ALA A 128 15.95 12.64 -10.91
N ASP A 129 17.18 13.13 -11.10
CA ASP A 129 17.62 14.48 -10.71
C ASP A 129 17.60 14.78 -9.19
N MET A 130 17.50 13.75 -8.34
CA MET A 130 17.53 13.87 -6.88
C MET A 130 18.85 13.33 -6.32
N ARG A 131 19.49 14.07 -5.41
CA ARG A 131 20.78 13.67 -4.80
C ARG A 131 20.61 12.70 -3.64
N ASN A 132 19.48 12.78 -2.96
CA ASN A 132 19.18 12.01 -1.76
C ASN A 132 17.67 11.93 -1.53
N LEU A 133 17.26 11.09 -0.58
CA LEU A 133 15.85 10.89 -0.25
C LEU A 133 15.15 12.17 0.25
N TYR A 134 15.85 13.07 0.93
CA TYR A 134 15.25 14.30 1.43
C TYR A 134 14.77 15.19 0.29
N GLU A 135 15.60 15.36 -0.76
CA GLU A 135 15.19 16.11 -1.97
C GLU A 135 13.97 15.46 -2.65
N SER A 136 13.95 14.13 -2.76
CA SER A 136 12.78 13.41 -3.32
C SER A 136 11.52 13.58 -2.47
N MET A 137 11.67 13.69 -1.14
CA MET A 137 10.56 13.89 -0.21
C MET A 137 10.07 15.34 -0.22
N ASP A 138 10.95 16.31 -0.42
CA ASP A 138 10.57 17.71 -0.62
C ASP A 138 9.73 17.85 -1.90
N GLU A 139 10.10 17.14 -2.98
CA GLU A 139 9.36 17.13 -4.24
C GLU A 139 7.92 16.60 -4.10
N LEU A 140 7.68 15.67 -3.17
CA LEU A 140 6.32 15.18 -2.87
C LEU A 140 5.39 16.28 -2.34
N THR A 141 5.96 17.36 -1.78
CA THR A 141 5.20 18.49 -1.19
C THR A 141 5.19 19.72 -2.09
N VAL A 142 5.82 19.63 -3.27
CA VAL A 142 5.86 20.74 -4.24
C VAL A 142 4.45 21.07 -4.71
N LYS A 143 4.24 22.37 -4.95
CA LYS A 143 2.95 22.92 -5.33
C LYS A 143 2.77 22.78 -6.83
N ASP A 144 1.68 22.15 -7.23
CA ASP A 144 1.26 22.12 -8.63
C ASP A 144 0.33 23.30 -8.91
N THR A 145 0.66 24.09 -9.94
CA THR A 145 -0.21 25.17 -10.41
C THR A 145 -1.17 24.62 -11.46
N LEU A 146 -2.46 24.72 -11.20
CA LEU A 146 -3.54 24.27 -12.08
C LEU A 146 -4.03 25.46 -12.92
N GLU A 147 -3.52 25.58 -14.14
CA GLU A 147 -3.83 26.66 -15.08
C GLU A 147 -3.98 26.16 -16.53
N GLY A 148 -4.42 27.05 -17.43
CA GLY A 148 -4.67 26.71 -18.84
C GLY A 148 -5.71 25.60 -19.01
N ASP A 149 -5.36 24.54 -19.74
CA ASP A 149 -6.27 23.42 -19.97
C ASP A 149 -6.52 22.56 -18.72
N ASN A 150 -5.59 22.60 -17.75
CA ASN A 150 -5.60 21.83 -16.49
C ASN A 150 -6.23 22.60 -15.31
N MET A 151 -7.01 23.65 -15.59
CA MET A 151 -7.71 24.41 -14.54
C MET A 151 -8.65 23.55 -13.69
N TYR A 152 -8.71 23.86 -12.39
CA TYR A 152 -9.54 23.17 -11.41
C TYR A 152 -11.02 23.55 -11.56
N THR A 153 -11.91 22.56 -11.61
CA THR A 153 -13.37 22.82 -11.57
C THR A 153 -13.80 23.03 -10.12
N CYS A 154 -14.08 24.27 -9.75
CA CYS A 154 -14.52 24.62 -8.41
C CYS A 154 -15.96 24.15 -8.17
N SER A 155 -16.16 23.29 -7.17
CA SER A 155 -17.49 22.75 -6.80
C SER A 155 -18.46 23.81 -6.29
N GLN A 156 -17.98 24.88 -5.66
CA GLN A 156 -18.83 25.99 -5.19
C GLN A 156 -19.27 26.94 -6.31
N CYS A 157 -18.38 27.21 -7.27
CA CYS A 157 -18.64 28.17 -8.33
C CYS A 157 -19.17 27.53 -9.62
N GLY A 158 -19.05 26.20 -9.77
CA GLY A 158 -19.44 25.46 -10.98
C GLY A 158 -18.62 25.79 -12.22
N LYS A 159 -17.44 26.42 -12.08
CA LYS A 159 -16.60 26.90 -13.18
C LYS A 159 -15.14 26.50 -12.99
N LYS A 160 -14.40 26.47 -14.10
CA LYS A 160 -12.93 26.31 -14.09
C LYS A 160 -12.29 27.56 -13.49
N VAL A 161 -11.41 27.38 -12.52
CA VAL A 161 -10.62 28.41 -11.84
C VAL A 161 -9.15 28.00 -11.81
N ARG A 162 -8.25 28.97 -11.77
CA ARG A 162 -6.85 28.71 -11.45
C ARG A 162 -6.75 28.30 -9.99
N ALA A 163 -5.87 27.36 -9.69
CA ALA A 163 -5.69 26.89 -8.33
C ALA A 163 -4.25 26.44 -8.07
N GLU A 164 -3.85 26.46 -6.80
CA GLU A 164 -2.64 25.79 -6.33
C GLU A 164 -3.04 24.50 -5.62
N LYS A 165 -2.50 23.37 -6.08
CA LYS A 165 -2.64 22.07 -5.42
C LYS A 165 -1.39 21.78 -4.58
N ARG A 166 -1.60 21.33 -3.34
CA ARG A 166 -0.54 20.95 -2.39
C ARG A 166 -0.89 19.63 -1.72
N ALA A 167 0.07 18.73 -1.62
CA ALA A 167 -0.03 17.44 -0.95
C ALA A 167 0.41 17.52 0.52
#